data_AF-Q5GFQ7-F1
#
_entry.id   AF-Q5GFQ7-F1
#
_cell.length_a   1.000
_cell.length_b   1.000
_cell.length_c   1.000
_cell.angle_alpha   90.00
_cell.angle_beta   90.00
_cell.angle_gamma   90.00
#
_symmetry.space_group_name_H-M   'P 1'
#
loop_
_entity.id
_entity.type
_entity.pdbx_description
1 polymer ?
#
loop_
_entity_poly.entity_id
_entity_poly.type
_entity_poly.pdbx_seq_one_letter_code
_entity_poly.pdbx_strand_id
1 'polypeptide(L)'
;IINHTGHTLQMDKRTRLAHGEWIITPVNVPNNSSDLFQAGSDGVLTGVEGIIIYTINGEIEITLHFDNPYAGSNKYSGRSSDDDYKVITEARAEHRANNHD
;
A
#
# COMPACT_ATOMS: atom_id res chain seq x y z
N ILE A 1 0.28 -7.61 -1.77
CA ILE A 1 1.01 -7.33 -3.03
C ILE A 1 1.37 -8.65 -3.67
N ILE A 2 1.17 -8.78 -4.97
CA ILE A 2 1.58 -9.95 -5.75
C ILE A 2 2.45 -9.43 -6.89
N ASN A 3 3.67 -9.95 -7.01
CA ASN A 3 4.66 -9.46 -7.96
C ASN A 3 4.82 -10.41 -9.15
N HIS A 4 4.49 -9.91 -10.35
CA HIS A 4 4.65 -10.61 -11.62
C HIS A 4 5.49 -9.80 -12.64
N THR A 5 6.34 -8.90 -12.15
CA THR A 5 7.06 -7.93 -12.99
C THR A 5 8.30 -8.50 -13.67
N GLY A 6 8.73 -9.73 -13.34
CA GLY A 6 10.01 -10.28 -13.78
C GLY A 6 11.20 -9.85 -12.91
N HIS A 7 11.00 -8.87 -12.02
CA HIS A 7 12.04 -8.28 -11.17
C HIS A 7 11.62 -8.28 -9.70
N THR A 8 12.57 -8.07 -8.79
CA THR A 8 12.25 -7.79 -7.38
C THR A 8 11.72 -6.36 -7.27
N LEU A 9 10.57 -6.18 -6.61
CA LEU A 9 10.10 -4.88 -6.18
C LEU A 9 10.91 -4.45 -4.94
N GLN A 10 11.70 -3.39 -5.08
CA GLN A 10 12.54 -2.86 -4.00
C GLN A 10 11.79 -1.75 -3.27
N MET A 11 11.48 -1.94 -1.99
CA MET A 11 10.79 -0.93 -1.19
C MET A 11 11.67 0.30 -1.04
N ASP A 12 11.13 1.44 -1.44
CA ASP A 12 11.78 2.72 -1.32
C ASP A 12 11.54 3.32 0.08
N LYS A 13 12.55 4.00 0.62
CA LYS A 13 12.51 4.68 1.93
C LYS A 13 11.50 5.84 1.99
N ARG A 14 11.02 6.32 0.84
CA ARG A 14 9.94 7.30 0.74
C ARG A 14 8.56 6.72 1.09
N THR A 15 8.44 5.39 1.21
CA THR A 15 7.24 4.72 1.73
C THR A 15 6.88 5.27 3.12
N ARG A 16 5.65 5.73 3.28
CA ARG A 16 5.22 6.44 4.50
C ARG A 16 3.72 6.39 4.71
N LEU A 17 3.31 6.61 5.95
CA LEU A 17 1.94 6.94 6.31
C LEU A 17 1.81 8.45 6.44
N ALA A 18 0.70 9.00 5.94
CA ALA A 18 0.29 10.37 6.27
C ALA A 18 -0.40 10.40 7.65
N HIS A 19 -1.20 9.37 7.94
CA HIS A 19 -1.88 9.14 9.21
C HIS A 19 -1.94 7.64 9.52
N GLY A 20 -1.97 7.29 10.81
CA GLY A 20 -1.96 5.90 11.28
C GLY A 20 -0.55 5.33 11.49
N GLU A 21 -0.51 4.05 11.81
CA GLU A 21 0.72 3.31 12.12
C GLU A 21 0.82 2.01 11.32
N TRP A 22 2.06 1.60 11.02
CA TRP A 22 2.32 0.29 10.42
C TRP A 22 2.20 -0.80 11.48
N ILE A 23 1.30 -1.77 11.24
CA ILE A 23 1.23 -3.03 11.99
C ILE A 23 2.19 -4.05 11.37
N ILE A 24 2.19 -4.11 10.03
CA ILE A 24 3.14 -4.89 9.23
C ILE A 24 3.70 -3.94 8.17
N THR A 25 4.98 -3.58 8.32
CA THR A 25 5.68 -2.69 7.40
C THR A 25 5.88 -3.37 6.05
N PRO A 26 5.65 -2.68 4.92
CA PRO A 26 6.01 -3.19 3.60
C PRO A 26 7.50 -3.58 3.52
N VAL A 27 7.81 -4.59 2.71
CA VAL A 27 9.19 -5.02 2.44
C VAL A 27 9.38 -5.28 0.95
N ASN A 28 10.62 -5.58 0.56
CA ASN A 28 10.96 -6.00 -0.81
C ASN A 28 10.18 -7.27 -1.19
N VAL A 29 9.66 -7.32 -2.42
CA VAL A 29 8.88 -8.46 -2.91
C VAL A 29 9.62 -9.11 -4.09
N PRO A 30 10.21 -10.31 -3.94
CA PRO A 30 10.84 -11.02 -5.05
C PRO A 30 9.87 -11.28 -6.20
N ASN A 31 10.41 -11.51 -7.40
CA ASN A 31 9.59 -11.89 -8.55
C ASN A 31 8.80 -13.18 -8.27
N ASN A 32 7.58 -13.28 -8.80
CA ASN A 32 6.64 -14.39 -8.61
C ASN A 32 6.34 -14.72 -7.15
N SER A 33 6.48 -13.74 -6.26
CA SER A 33 6.18 -13.85 -4.83
C SER A 33 5.10 -12.85 -4.43
N SER A 34 4.52 -13.06 -3.26
CA SER A 34 3.54 -12.15 -2.66
C SER A 34 3.96 -11.77 -1.25
N ASP A 35 3.60 -10.57 -0.85
CA ASP A 35 3.77 -10.11 0.53
C ASP A 35 2.56 -9.30 1.00
N LEU A 36 2.40 -9.20 2.32
CA LEU A 36 1.34 -8.48 2.99
C LEU A 36 1.93 -7.30 3.77
N PHE A 37 1.27 -6.15 3.67
CA PHE A 37 1.46 -5.04 4.61
C PHE A 37 0.13 -4.76 5.29
N GLN A 38 0.20 -4.13 6.45
CA GLN A 38 -0.96 -3.73 7.22
C GLN A 38 -0.69 -2.42 7.95
N ALA A 39 -1.63 -1.49 7.85
CA ALA A 39 -1.64 -0.25 8.61
C ALA A 39 -2.96 -0.11 9.37
N GLY A 40 -2.92 0.56 10.52
CA GLY A 40 -4.08 0.83 11.38
C GLY A 40 -4.18 2.30 11.74
N SER A 41 -5.37 2.74 12.17
CA SER A 41 -5.58 4.05 12.78
C SER A 41 -4.88 4.10 14.14
N ASP A 42 -4.16 5.17 14.43
CA ASP A 42 -3.38 5.38 15.65
C ASP A 42 -4.07 6.33 16.66
N GLY A 43 -5.35 6.66 16.46
CA GLY A 43 -6.05 7.66 17.27
C GLY A 43 -7.57 7.63 17.19
N VAL A 44 -8.17 8.51 18.00
CA VAL A 44 -9.63 8.70 18.09
C VAL A 44 -10.07 9.62 16.95
N LEU A 45 -11.09 9.19 16.20
CA LEU A 45 -11.59 9.89 15.00
C LEU A 45 -10.54 10.04 13.87
N THR A 46 -9.51 9.18 13.83
CA THR A 46 -8.53 9.15 12.73
C THR A 46 -8.79 8.00 11.77
N GLY A 47 -8.44 8.23 10.50
CA GLY A 47 -8.33 7.17 9.50
C GLY A 47 -6.89 6.67 9.38
N VAL A 48 -6.64 5.84 8.37
CA VAL A 48 -5.29 5.42 7.99
C VAL A 48 -5.06 5.73 6.51
N GLU A 49 -3.99 6.47 6.23
CA GLU A 49 -3.62 6.87 4.87
C GLU A 49 -2.13 6.68 4.65
N GLY A 50 -1.75 6.10 3.52
CA GLY A 50 -0.36 5.83 3.20
C GLY A 50 -0.04 5.75 1.72
N ILE A 51 1.25 5.90 1.44
CA ILE A 51 1.85 5.68 0.13
C ILE A 51 2.97 4.65 0.30
N ILE A 52 2.92 3.59 -0.51
CA ILE A 52 3.99 2.61 -0.66
C ILE A 52 4.64 2.84 -2.01
N ILE A 53 5.96 2.95 -1.99
CA ILE A 53 6.76 3.15 -3.20
C ILE A 53 7.69 1.96 -3.37
N TYR A 54 7.58 1.31 -4.52
CA TYR A 54 8.51 0.30 -4.98
C TYR A 54 9.30 0.84 -6.16
N THR A 55 10.54 0.38 -6.30
CA THR A 55 11.34 0.57 -7.50
C THR A 55 11.69 -0.76 -8.14
N ILE A 56 11.78 -0.77 -9.47
CA ILE A 56 12.33 -1.89 -10.25
C ILE A 56 13.69 -1.44 -10.77
N ASN A 57 14.73 -2.14 -10.32
CA ASN A 57 16.14 -1.84 -10.66
C ASN A 57 16.56 -0.38 -10.36
N GLY A 58 15.87 0.31 -9.46
CA GLY A 58 16.13 1.71 -9.11
C GLY A 58 15.64 2.77 -10.10
N GLU A 59 14.96 2.39 -11.19
CA GLU A 59 14.59 3.30 -12.28
C GLU A 59 13.08 3.50 -12.39
N ILE A 60 12.32 2.41 -12.35
CA ILE A 60 10.87 2.45 -12.55
C ILE A 60 10.17 2.49 -11.21
N GLU A 61 9.32 3.48 -11.00
CA GLU A 61 8.57 3.67 -9.76
C GLU A 61 7.17 3.08 -9.86
N ILE A 62 6.82 2.23 -8.89
CA ILE A 62 5.45 1.78 -8.67
C ILE A 62 4.94 2.45 -7.40
N THR A 63 3.95 3.33 -7.54
CA THR A 63 3.30 4.02 -6.41
C THR A 63 1.97 3.35 -6.10
N LEU A 64 1.77 2.96 -4.84
CA LEU A 64 0.50 2.48 -4.31
C LEU A 64 0.01 3.45 -3.25
N HIS A 65 -1.23 3.91 -3.36
CA HIS A 65 -1.86 4.79 -2.37
C HIS A 65 -3.11 4.12 -1.81
N PHE A 66 -3.30 4.26 -0.50
CA PHE A 66 -4.49 3.83 0.20
C PHE A 66 -4.90 4.88 1.21
N ASP A 67 -6.21 5.07 1.36
CA ASP A 67 -6.85 5.99 2.28
C ASP A 67 -8.13 5.33 2.80
N ASN A 68 -8.16 5.05 4.10
CA ASN A 68 -9.34 4.56 4.82
C ASN A 68 -9.66 5.61 5.90
N PRO A 69 -10.50 6.61 5.56
CA PRO A 69 -10.80 7.71 6.46
C PRO A 69 -11.70 7.26 7.62
N TYR A 70 -11.69 8.00 8.73
CA TYR A 70 -12.62 7.75 9.85
C TYR A 70 -14.09 7.77 9.40
N ALA A 71 -14.44 8.68 8.50
CA ALA A 71 -15.75 8.77 7.88
C ALA A 71 -15.61 9.00 6.38
N GLY A 72 -16.40 8.28 5.58
CA GLY A 72 -16.36 8.34 4.13
C GLY A 72 -16.14 6.97 3.49
N SER A 73 -15.63 6.97 2.27
CA SER A 73 -15.34 5.75 1.52
C SER A 73 -13.84 5.57 1.35
N ASN A 74 -13.40 4.31 1.42
CA ASN A 74 -12.01 3.95 1.20
C ASN A 74 -11.61 4.26 -0.24
N LYS A 75 -10.36 4.71 -0.41
CA LYS A 75 -9.75 4.95 -1.71
C LYS A 75 -8.47 4.13 -1.82
N TYR A 76 -8.26 3.58 -3.00
CA TYR A 76 -7.06 2.83 -3.34
C TYR A 76 -6.68 3.17 -4.77
N SER A 77 -5.39 3.36 -5.02
CA SER A 77 -4.88 3.52 -6.38
C SER A 77 -3.48 2.95 -6.50
N GLY A 78 -3.14 2.58 -7.73
CA GLY A 78 -1.82 2.08 -8.09
C GLY A 78 -1.42 2.64 -9.44
N ARG A 79 -0.17 3.05 -9.58
CA ARG A 79 0.38 3.56 -10.85
C ARG A 79 1.83 3.13 -11.01
N SER A 80 2.26 3.07 -12.26
CA SER A 80 3.65 2.92 -12.66
C SER A 80 4.13 4.22 -13.31
N SER A 81 5.42 4.51 -13.21
CA SER A 81 6.07 5.56 -14.00
C SER A 81 6.38 5.12 -15.44
N ASP A 82 6.25 3.82 -15.72
CA ASP A 82 6.54 3.19 -17.01
C ASP A 82 5.33 2.35 -17.46
N ASP A 83 4.89 2.57 -18.71
CA ASP A 83 3.68 1.97 -19.28
C ASP A 83 3.80 0.45 -19.52
N ASP A 84 5.02 -0.10 -19.56
CA ASP A 84 5.25 -1.54 -19.66
C ASP A 84 4.84 -2.29 -18.37
N TYR A 85 4.70 -1.56 -17.26
CA TYR A 85 4.31 -2.12 -15.97
C TYR A 85 2.91 -1.67 -15.57
N LYS A 86 2.00 -2.64 -15.46
CA LYS A 86 0.62 -2.40 -15.07
C LYS A 86 0.39 -2.73 -13.59
N VAL A 87 -0.23 -1.81 -12.88
CA VAL A 87 -0.76 -2.07 -11.53
C VAL A 87 -2.26 -2.37 -11.64
N ILE A 88 -2.68 -3.50 -11.07
CA ILE A 88 -4.08 -3.87 -10.94
C ILE A 88 -4.45 -3.71 -9.47
N THR A 89 -5.43 -2.86 -9.18
CA THR A 89 -5.92 -2.61 -7.82
C THR A 89 -7.31 -3.20 -7.66
N GLU A 90 -7.44 -4.14 -6.74
CA GLU A 90 -8.72 -4.70 -6.33
C GLU A 90 -8.98 -4.30 -4.88
N ALA A 91 -10.07 -3.56 -4.65
CA ALA A 91 -10.48 -3.17 -3.31
C ALA A 91 -11.62 -4.07 -2.84
N ARG A 92 -11.47 -4.65 -1.65
CA ARG A 92 -12.60 -5.24 -0.91
C ARG A 92 -13.00 -4.28 0.18
N ALA A 93 -14.26 -3.84 0.14
CA ALA A 93 -14.83 -3.03 1.21
C ALA A 93 -15.11 -3.92 2.42
N GLU A 94 -14.15 -4.04 3.33
CA GLU A 94 -14.36 -4.65 4.65
C GLU A 94 -14.24 -3.56 5.71
N HIS A 95 -15.38 -3.14 6.26
CA HIS A 95 -15.40 -2.32 7.47
C HIS A 95 -15.18 -3.24 8.67
N ARG A 96 -13.93 -3.39 9.11
CA ARG A 96 -13.66 -3.96 10.45
C ARG A 96 -13.90 -2.84 11.46
N ALA A 97 -15.13 -2.74 11.96
CA ALA A 97 -15.44 -1.89 13.10
C ALA A 97 -14.56 -2.33 14.27
N ASN A 98 -13.65 -1.46 14.70
CA ASN A 98 -12.99 -1.62 16.00
C ASN A 98 -14.06 -1.32 17.06
N ASN A 99 -14.81 -2.34 17.47
CA ASN A 99 -15.64 -2.25 18.67
C ASN A 99 -14.70 -2.15 19.88
N HIS A 100 -14.48 -0.93 20.35
CA HIS A 100 -14.13 -0.68 21.74
C HIS A 100 -15.28 0.10 22.35
N ASP A 101 -16.23 -0.66 22.92
CA ASP A 101 -17.11 -0.21 24.00
C ASP A 101 -16.37 -0.37 25.34
#